data_AF-A0A4U1D2W4-F1
#
_entry.id   AF-A0A4U1D2W4-F1
#
_cell.length_a   1.000
_cell.length_b   1.000
_cell.length_c   1.000
_cell.angle_alpha   90.00
_cell.angle_beta   90.00
_cell.angle_gamma   90.00
#
_symmetry.space_group_name_H-M   'P 1'
#
loop_
_entity.id
_entity.type
_entity.pdbx_description
1 polymer ?
#
loop_
_entity_poly.entity_id
_entity_poly.type
_entity_poly.pdbx_seq_one_letter_code
_entity_poly.pdbx_strand_id
1 'polypeptide(L)'
;MTFCFEMMILSYLKAYTYYPMLVPNSPPDDSIAGNLFSQFSVSATALLIVSLNMKYYWYFIFALVYSIIEELFIVLGVYKQHWYQTWMTFVFLLILFWVTKHAYRICFSGLKGSIRYIFIFLGLVTLHENSIIWVLRLIGIQKFSENLQDDKQHSLILLASLYMLLLGIICMLLYFSRVQWGWKLAVILLLYIMHWLAMMFDLIIYKAGWFWISTSISIWGMYFFTYLIDKIYESRVETISDFGQE
;
A
#
# COMPACT_ATOMS: atom_id res chain seq x y z
N MET A 1 5.82 1.26 -2.75
CA MET A 1 6.78 2.32 -2.31
C MET A 1 6.06 3.64 -2.10
N THR A 2 5.44 4.20 -3.16
CA THR A 2 4.60 5.41 -3.07
C THR A 2 3.57 5.32 -1.95
N PHE A 3 2.84 4.21 -1.88
CA PHE A 3 1.84 3.97 -0.85
C PHE A 3 2.36 4.06 0.60
N CYS A 4 3.52 3.46 0.91
CA CYS A 4 4.07 3.49 2.27
C CYS A 4 4.50 4.91 2.69
N PHE A 5 5.10 5.66 1.77
CA PHE A 5 5.46 7.06 2.01
C PHE A 5 4.22 7.91 2.23
N GLU A 6 3.19 7.67 1.42
CA GLU A 6 1.93 8.39 1.50
C GLU A 6 1.18 8.10 2.80
N MET A 7 1.13 6.84 3.25
CA MET A 7 0.59 6.47 4.55
C MET A 7 1.31 7.16 5.71
N MET A 8 2.60 7.48 5.58
CA MET A 8 3.29 8.25 6.59
C MET A 8 2.90 9.74 6.54
N ILE A 9 2.87 10.34 5.35
CA ILE A 9 2.62 11.77 5.17
C ILE A 9 1.15 12.15 5.38
N LEU A 10 0.23 11.50 4.66
CA LEU A 10 -1.20 11.76 4.75
C LEU A 10 -1.73 11.33 6.12
N SER A 11 -1.56 10.04 6.42
CA SER A 11 -2.28 9.41 7.52
C SER A 11 -1.63 9.74 8.87
N TYR A 12 -0.33 9.50 9.02
CA TYR A 12 0.33 9.71 10.32
C TYR A 12 0.61 11.19 10.61
N LEU A 13 1.23 11.90 9.67
CA LEU A 13 1.65 13.29 9.87
C LEU A 13 0.56 14.33 9.57
N LYS A 14 -0.60 13.92 9.03
CA LYS A 14 -1.72 14.82 8.69
C LYS A 14 -1.27 16.00 7.82
N ALA A 15 -0.48 15.72 6.80
CA ALA A 15 0.06 16.71 5.86
C ALA A 15 -1.00 17.54 5.14
N TYR A 16 -2.07 16.87 4.73
CA TYR A 16 -3.18 17.42 3.97
C TYR A 16 -4.41 16.51 4.09
N THR A 17 -5.55 16.96 3.54
CA THR A 17 -6.78 16.18 3.48
C THR A 17 -7.45 16.35 2.13
N TYR A 18 -7.95 15.24 1.58
CA TYR A 18 -8.74 15.23 0.34
C TYR A 18 -10.24 15.21 0.66
N TYR A 19 -11.03 15.86 -0.18
CA TYR A 19 -12.49 15.93 -0.10
C TYR A 19 -13.11 15.81 -1.51
N PRO A 20 -12.91 14.68 -2.22
CA PRO A 20 -13.45 14.51 -3.56
C PRO A 20 -14.98 14.31 -3.59
N MET A 21 -15.64 14.16 -2.42
CA MET A 21 -17.09 13.98 -2.29
C MET A 21 -17.61 12.69 -2.94
N LEU A 22 -16.78 11.64 -2.98
CA LEU A 22 -17.13 10.31 -3.50
C LEU A 22 -17.82 9.45 -2.43
N VAL A 23 -17.41 9.59 -1.17
CA VAL A 23 -17.96 8.87 -0.01
C VAL A 23 -18.39 9.88 1.06
N PRO A 24 -19.42 10.70 0.79
CA PRO A 24 -19.77 11.85 1.65
C PRO A 24 -20.14 11.46 3.08
N ASN A 25 -20.59 10.23 3.30
CA ASN A 25 -20.99 9.73 4.62
C ASN A 25 -19.80 9.28 5.49
N SER A 26 -18.58 9.25 4.95
CA SER A 26 -17.37 8.87 5.68
C SER A 26 -16.20 9.75 5.23
N PRO A 27 -16.00 10.93 5.86
CA PRO A 27 -14.89 11.83 5.51
C PRO A 27 -13.49 11.17 5.53
N PRO A 28 -13.16 10.25 6.46
CA PRO A 28 -11.89 9.52 6.40
C PRO A 28 -11.76 8.66 5.15
N ASP A 29 -12.81 7.92 4.77
CA ASP A 29 -12.78 7.07 3.60
C ASP A 29 -12.78 7.88 2.30
N ASP A 30 -13.46 9.04 2.28
CA ASP A 30 -13.45 9.98 1.16
C ASP A 30 -12.04 10.54 0.93
N SER A 31 -11.34 10.91 2.00
CA SER A 31 -9.95 11.36 1.91
C SER A 31 -9.02 10.24 1.43
N ILE A 32 -9.23 8.99 1.87
CA ILE A 32 -8.46 7.84 1.38
C ILE A 32 -8.75 7.58 -0.10
N ALA A 33 -10.00 7.73 -0.55
CA ALA A 33 -10.37 7.58 -1.96
C ALA A 33 -9.62 8.59 -2.83
N GLY A 34 -9.69 9.89 -2.48
CA GLY A 34 -8.98 10.94 -3.21
C GLY A 34 -7.47 10.72 -3.24
N ASN A 35 -6.93 10.25 -2.10
CA ASN A 35 -5.53 9.88 -2.00
C ASN A 35 -5.14 8.72 -2.92
N LEU A 36 -5.93 7.65 -2.97
CA LEU A 36 -5.69 6.49 -3.82
C LEU A 36 -5.66 6.88 -5.31
N PHE A 37 -6.59 7.73 -5.76
CA PHE A 37 -6.60 8.24 -7.12
C PHE A 37 -5.33 9.06 -7.45
N SER A 38 -4.95 9.96 -6.54
CA SER A 38 -3.73 10.76 -6.69
C SER A 38 -2.48 9.87 -6.78
N GLN A 39 -2.33 8.92 -5.87
CA GLN A 39 -1.23 7.96 -5.86
C GLN A 39 -1.17 7.08 -7.11
N PHE A 40 -2.32 6.62 -7.60
CA PHE A 40 -2.40 5.81 -8.81
C PHE A 40 -1.87 6.60 -10.02
N SER A 41 -2.30 7.85 -10.17
CA SER A 41 -1.85 8.75 -11.23
C SER A 41 -0.33 8.99 -11.18
N VAL A 42 0.19 9.33 -9.99
CA VAL A 42 1.63 9.56 -9.76
C VAL A 42 2.43 8.29 -10.05
N SER A 43 1.96 7.12 -9.58
CA SER A 43 2.63 5.84 -9.80
C SER A 43 2.64 5.43 -11.27
N ALA A 44 1.52 5.67 -11.99
CA ALA A 44 1.44 5.44 -13.44
C ALA A 44 2.41 6.35 -14.21
N THR A 45 2.54 7.62 -13.79
CA THR A 45 3.49 8.56 -14.39
C THR A 45 4.94 8.12 -14.13
N ALA A 46 5.26 7.71 -12.90
CA ALA A 46 6.57 7.19 -12.55
C ALA A 46 6.92 5.93 -13.36
N LEU A 47 5.95 5.03 -13.56
CA LEU A 47 6.11 3.86 -14.42
C LEU A 47 6.37 4.27 -15.87
N LEU A 48 5.60 5.21 -16.41
CA LEU A 48 5.75 5.74 -17.77
C LEU A 48 7.13 6.37 -18.00
N ILE A 49 7.61 7.17 -17.04
CA ILE A 49 8.94 7.78 -17.09
C ILE A 49 10.01 6.71 -17.24
N VAL A 50 9.88 5.62 -16.50
CA VAL A 50 10.94 4.60 -16.45
C VAL A 50 10.82 3.60 -17.59
N SER A 51 9.61 3.16 -17.95
CA SER A 51 9.38 2.22 -19.06
C SER A 51 9.80 2.81 -20.41
N LEU A 52 9.58 4.11 -20.61
CA LEU A 52 10.01 4.84 -21.82
C LEU A 52 11.42 5.42 -21.70
N ASN A 53 12.15 5.10 -20.61
CA ASN A 53 13.48 5.62 -20.31
C ASN A 53 13.62 7.13 -20.53
N MET A 54 12.65 7.89 -20.03
CA MET A 54 12.60 9.34 -20.24
C MET A 54 13.80 10.06 -19.62
N LYS A 55 14.22 11.13 -20.30
CA LYS A 55 15.27 12.07 -19.87
C LYS A 55 14.80 12.89 -18.66
N TYR A 56 15.75 13.43 -17.90
CA TYR A 56 15.49 14.12 -16.62
C TYR A 56 14.56 15.34 -16.73
N TYR A 57 14.52 16.04 -17.88
CA TYR A 57 13.64 17.20 -18.04
C TYR A 57 12.15 16.83 -17.95
N TRP A 58 11.78 15.59 -18.30
CA TRP A 58 10.40 15.10 -18.11
C TRP A 58 10.02 15.04 -16.63
N TYR A 59 10.98 14.86 -15.73
CA TYR A 59 10.71 14.78 -14.29
C TYR A 59 10.20 16.14 -13.80
N PHE A 60 10.85 17.22 -14.27
CA PHE A 60 10.45 18.60 -14.01
C PHE A 60 9.08 18.91 -14.62
N ILE A 61 8.83 18.50 -15.86
CA ILE A 61 7.53 18.74 -16.52
C ILE A 61 6.40 18.07 -15.74
N PHE A 62 6.52 16.77 -15.44
CA PHE A 62 5.47 16.06 -14.70
C PHE A 62 5.30 16.58 -13.28
N ALA A 63 6.40 16.85 -12.56
CA ALA A 63 6.32 17.46 -11.23
C ALA A 63 5.59 18.80 -11.26
N LEU A 64 5.88 19.66 -12.26
CA LEU A 64 5.19 20.93 -12.44
C LEU A 64 3.70 20.75 -12.72
N VAL A 65 3.35 19.81 -13.59
CA VAL A 65 1.95 19.49 -13.91
C VAL A 65 1.19 19.05 -12.65
N TYR A 66 1.76 18.17 -11.83
CA TYR A 66 1.13 17.76 -10.56
C TYR A 66 0.99 18.91 -9.57
N SER A 67 1.99 19.78 -9.45
CA SER A 67 1.89 20.98 -8.61
C SER A 67 0.77 21.92 -9.07
N ILE A 68 0.58 22.09 -10.39
CA ILE A 68 -0.53 22.89 -10.92
C ILE A 68 -1.89 22.21 -10.63
N ILE A 69 -1.97 20.89 -10.77
CA ILE A 69 -3.19 20.13 -10.43
C ILE A 69 -3.51 20.26 -8.94
N GLU A 70 -2.51 20.24 -8.07
CA GLU A 70 -2.69 20.42 -6.63
C GLU A 70 -3.25 21.81 -6.31
N GLU A 71 -2.69 22.88 -6.88
CA GLU A 71 -3.25 24.24 -6.73
C GLU A 71 -4.68 24.33 -7.25
N LEU A 72 -4.98 23.69 -8.39
CA LEU A 72 -6.33 23.61 -8.91
C LEU A 72 -7.27 22.91 -7.90
N PHE A 73 -6.83 21.84 -7.26
CA PHE A 73 -7.61 21.14 -6.24
C PHE A 73 -7.86 21.99 -4.99
N ILE A 74 -6.92 22.85 -4.60
CA ILE A 74 -7.12 23.85 -3.53
C ILE A 74 -8.22 24.83 -3.93
N VAL A 75 -8.13 25.39 -5.14
CA VAL A 75 -9.12 26.36 -5.66
C VAL A 75 -10.51 25.73 -5.76
N LEU A 76 -10.60 24.46 -6.14
CA LEU A 76 -11.86 23.71 -6.22
C LEU A 76 -12.40 23.27 -4.85
N GLY A 77 -11.63 23.41 -3.77
CA GLY A 77 -12.02 23.00 -2.43
C GLY A 77 -12.02 21.48 -2.20
N VAL A 78 -11.45 20.70 -3.12
CA VAL A 78 -11.35 19.22 -3.01
C VAL A 78 -10.07 18.77 -2.32
N TYR A 79 -9.18 19.71 -1.99
CA TYR A 79 -7.92 19.46 -1.29
C TYR A 79 -7.62 20.60 -0.32
N LYS A 80 -7.14 20.25 0.88
CA LYS A 80 -6.73 21.21 1.90
C LYS A 80 -5.33 20.87 2.39
N GLN A 81 -4.43 21.84 2.28
CA GLN A 81 -3.10 21.78 2.85
C GLN A 81 -3.13 22.10 4.35
N HIS A 82 -2.32 21.38 5.12
CA HIS A 82 -2.01 21.74 6.52
C HIS A 82 -0.60 22.32 6.58
N TRP A 83 0.41 21.48 6.80
CA TRP A 83 1.82 21.90 6.79
C TRP A 83 2.53 21.60 5.47
N TYR A 84 1.93 20.74 4.64
CA TYR A 84 2.51 20.30 3.38
C TYR A 84 2.06 21.23 2.25
N GLN A 85 3.04 21.85 1.61
CA GLN A 85 2.84 22.92 0.62
C GLN A 85 3.12 22.41 -0.79
N THR A 86 2.54 23.06 -1.80
CA THR A 86 2.64 22.63 -3.21
C THR A 86 4.07 22.49 -3.73
N TRP A 87 4.99 23.37 -3.28
CA TRP A 87 6.40 23.27 -3.64
C TRP A 87 7.05 21.98 -3.14
N MET A 88 6.55 21.41 -2.04
CA MET A 88 7.02 20.13 -1.52
C MET A 88 6.61 19.00 -2.46
N THR A 89 5.41 19.01 -3.03
CA THR A 89 5.00 18.06 -4.09
C THR A 89 5.96 18.10 -5.26
N PHE A 90 6.31 19.30 -5.73
CA PHE A 90 7.27 19.44 -6.82
C PHE A 90 8.60 18.74 -6.48
N VAL A 91 9.19 19.06 -5.32
CA VAL A 91 10.47 18.52 -4.87
C VAL A 91 10.40 17.00 -4.64
N PHE A 92 9.37 16.52 -3.93
CA PHE A 92 9.23 15.11 -3.63
C PHE A 92 8.92 14.26 -4.87
N LEU A 93 8.21 14.79 -5.87
CA LEU A 93 8.03 14.09 -7.14
C LEU A 93 9.33 13.95 -7.93
N LEU A 94 10.20 14.96 -7.93
CA LEU A 94 11.53 14.84 -8.54
C LEU A 94 12.34 13.74 -7.86
N ILE A 95 12.34 13.69 -6.52
CA ILE A 95 12.99 12.65 -5.74
C ILE A 95 12.36 11.29 -6.06
N LEU A 96 11.03 11.20 -6.07
CA LEU A 96 10.30 9.97 -6.37
C LEU A 96 10.68 9.41 -7.74
N PHE A 97 10.63 10.22 -8.80
CA PHE A 97 10.97 9.77 -10.15
C PHE A 97 12.42 9.29 -10.24
N TRP A 98 13.34 9.97 -9.55
CA TRP A 98 14.72 9.53 -9.43
C TRP A 98 14.84 8.17 -8.71
N VAL A 99 14.17 8.01 -7.56
CA VAL A 99 14.15 6.74 -6.80
C VAL A 99 13.51 5.63 -7.63
N THR A 100 12.38 5.87 -8.29
CA THR A 100 11.69 4.87 -9.10
C THR A 100 12.58 4.37 -10.24
N LYS A 101 13.35 5.26 -10.88
CA LYS A 101 14.32 4.85 -11.91
C LYS A 101 15.41 3.94 -11.37
N HIS A 102 15.92 4.21 -10.16
CA HIS A 102 16.90 3.34 -9.50
C HIS A 102 16.28 2.01 -9.08
N ALA A 103 15.12 2.04 -8.43
CA ALA A 103 14.37 0.86 -8.04
C ALA A 103 14.09 -0.06 -9.24
N TYR A 104 13.65 0.52 -10.36
CA TYR A 104 13.41 -0.24 -11.59
C TYR A 104 14.68 -0.91 -12.09
N ARG A 105 15.82 -0.20 -12.13
CA ARG A 105 17.10 -0.81 -12.52
C ARG A 105 17.46 -1.99 -11.62
N ILE A 106 17.28 -1.85 -10.31
CA ILE A 106 17.51 -2.94 -9.34
C ILE A 106 16.59 -4.13 -9.63
N CYS A 107 15.30 -3.87 -9.89
CA CYS A 107 14.34 -4.91 -10.24
C CYS A 107 14.73 -5.64 -11.53
N PHE A 108 15.25 -4.92 -12.53
CA PHE A 108 15.66 -5.49 -13.81
C PHE A 108 17.05 -6.13 -13.78
N SER A 109 17.96 -5.76 -12.88
CA SER A 109 19.25 -6.44 -12.72
C SER A 109 19.15 -7.79 -11.99
N GLY A 110 17.94 -8.20 -11.59
CA GLY A 110 17.67 -9.40 -10.81
C GLY A 110 17.67 -9.13 -9.31
N LEU A 111 16.49 -9.25 -8.69
CA LEU A 111 16.34 -9.14 -7.24
C LEU A 111 16.89 -10.39 -6.55
N LYS A 112 17.99 -10.25 -5.82
CA LYS A 112 18.63 -11.34 -5.06
C LYS A 112 18.58 -11.06 -3.56
N GLY A 113 18.58 -12.14 -2.78
CA GLY A 113 18.68 -12.11 -1.32
C GLY A 113 17.60 -11.25 -0.65
N SER A 114 18.00 -10.51 0.39
CA SER A 114 17.07 -9.79 1.27
C SER A 114 16.27 -8.68 0.59
N ILE A 115 16.80 -8.09 -0.48
CA ILE A 115 16.14 -7.00 -1.21
C ILE A 115 14.84 -7.50 -1.85
N ARG A 116 14.79 -8.74 -2.35
CA ARG A 116 13.57 -9.36 -2.89
C ARG A 116 12.43 -9.31 -1.87
N TYR A 117 12.70 -9.67 -0.61
CA TYR A 117 11.67 -9.67 0.44
C TYR A 117 11.14 -8.26 0.73
N ILE A 118 12.01 -7.24 0.71
CA ILE A 118 11.60 -5.84 0.91
C ILE A 118 10.65 -5.42 -0.21
N PHE A 119 10.99 -5.71 -1.48
CA PHE A 119 10.14 -5.35 -2.61
C PHE A 119 8.82 -6.12 -2.63
N ILE A 120 8.83 -7.39 -2.25
CA ILE A 120 7.60 -8.18 -2.09
C ILE A 120 6.72 -7.55 -0.99
N PHE A 121 7.29 -7.26 0.18
CA PHE A 121 6.56 -6.64 1.28
C PHE A 121 5.94 -5.29 0.90
N LEU A 122 6.70 -4.43 0.22
CA LEU A 122 6.19 -3.13 -0.25
C LEU A 122 5.04 -3.28 -1.26
N GLY A 123 5.10 -4.31 -2.12
CA GLY A 123 4.01 -4.67 -3.03
C GLY A 123 2.79 -5.20 -2.26
N LEU A 124 3.00 -6.08 -1.28
CA LEU A 124 1.96 -6.66 -0.43
C LEU A 124 1.17 -5.59 0.32
N VAL A 125 1.87 -4.67 0.98
CA VAL A 125 1.23 -3.56 1.70
C VAL A 125 0.35 -2.75 0.75
N THR A 126 0.82 -2.48 -0.46
CA THR A 126 0.06 -1.68 -1.44
C THR A 126 -1.15 -2.44 -1.98
N LEU A 127 -1.00 -3.73 -2.35
CA LEU A 127 -2.09 -4.50 -2.93
C LEU A 127 -3.16 -4.81 -1.89
N HIS A 128 -2.76 -5.40 -0.76
CA HIS A 128 -3.70 -5.92 0.22
C HIS A 128 -4.47 -4.82 0.95
N GLU A 129 -3.82 -3.72 1.31
CA GLU A 129 -4.49 -2.59 1.98
C GLU A 129 -5.57 -1.98 1.07
N ASN A 130 -5.26 -1.76 -0.22
CA ASN A 130 -6.19 -1.11 -1.13
C ASN A 130 -7.27 -2.06 -1.69
N SER A 131 -6.94 -3.32 -2.00
CA SER A 131 -7.89 -4.23 -2.66
C SER A 131 -8.75 -5.03 -1.68
N ILE A 132 -8.25 -5.32 -0.48
CA ILE A 132 -8.94 -6.15 0.51
C ILE A 132 -9.42 -5.27 1.67
N ILE A 133 -8.51 -4.64 2.40
CA ILE A 133 -8.84 -3.97 3.66
C ILE A 133 -9.73 -2.75 3.43
N TRP A 134 -9.36 -1.88 2.50
CA TRP A 134 -10.17 -0.72 2.17
C TRP A 134 -11.54 -1.11 1.60
N VAL A 135 -11.61 -2.13 0.74
CA VAL A 135 -12.89 -2.63 0.20
C VAL A 135 -13.79 -3.18 1.31
N LEU A 136 -13.26 -4.04 2.19
CA LEU A 136 -14.00 -4.61 3.33
C LEU A 136 -14.51 -3.52 4.29
N ARG A 137 -13.73 -2.44 4.46
CA ARG A 137 -14.12 -1.25 5.23
C ARG A 137 -15.24 -0.46 4.57
N LEU A 138 -15.13 -0.17 3.28
CA LEU A 138 -16.14 0.57 2.52
C LEU A 138 -17.51 -0.11 2.55
N ILE A 139 -17.54 -1.43 2.42
CA ILE A 139 -18.78 -2.23 2.47
C ILE A 139 -19.26 -2.50 3.91
N GLY A 140 -18.55 -2.00 4.92
CA GLY A 140 -18.91 -2.10 6.33
C GLY A 140 -18.79 -3.51 6.91
N ILE A 141 -17.95 -4.38 6.33
CA ILE A 141 -17.73 -5.74 6.82
C ILE A 141 -16.65 -5.79 7.90
N GLN A 142 -15.58 -5.01 7.74
CA GLN A 142 -14.45 -4.98 8.68
C GLN A 142 -14.04 -3.53 8.93
N LYS A 143 -13.91 -3.12 10.19
CA LYS A 143 -13.42 -1.80 10.59
C LYS A 143 -12.37 -1.95 11.69
N PHE A 144 -11.42 -1.03 11.75
CA PHE A 144 -10.49 -0.95 12.88
C PHE A 144 -11.07 -0.04 13.96
N SER A 145 -10.71 -0.30 15.21
CA SER A 145 -11.13 0.53 16.34
C SER A 145 -10.64 1.97 16.20
N GLU A 146 -11.49 2.90 16.59
CA GLU A 146 -11.14 4.33 16.72
C GLU A 146 -10.76 4.70 18.16
N ASN A 147 -10.85 3.76 19.11
CA ASN A 147 -10.82 4.03 20.55
C ASN A 147 -9.47 3.72 21.23
N LEU A 148 -8.40 3.46 20.46
CA LEU A 148 -7.11 3.08 21.02
C LEU A 148 -6.32 4.29 21.56
N GLN A 149 -6.51 5.45 20.95
CA GLN A 149 -5.88 6.73 21.26
C GLN A 149 -6.94 7.83 21.17
N ASP A 150 -6.67 8.99 21.80
CA ASP A 150 -7.56 10.15 21.76
C ASP A 150 -7.85 10.62 20.32
N ASP A 151 -6.85 10.50 19.45
CA ASP A 151 -6.98 10.77 18.03
C ASP A 151 -7.49 9.53 17.29
N LYS A 152 -8.78 9.56 16.94
CA LYS A 152 -9.47 8.48 16.23
C LYS A 152 -8.80 8.07 14.93
N GLN A 153 -8.26 9.04 14.18
CA GLN A 153 -7.58 8.75 12.92
C GLN A 153 -6.27 8.01 13.17
N HIS A 154 -5.47 8.47 14.14
CA HIS A 154 -4.23 7.80 14.49
C HIS A 154 -4.46 6.38 15.01
N SER A 155 -5.51 6.16 15.81
CA SER A 155 -5.92 4.82 16.24
C SER A 155 -6.14 3.88 15.06
N LEU A 156 -6.94 4.33 14.08
CA LEU A 156 -7.26 3.56 12.88
C LEU A 156 -5.99 3.23 12.09
N ILE A 157 -5.17 4.25 11.82
CA ILE A 157 -3.95 4.12 11.00
C ILE A 157 -2.93 3.21 11.69
N LEU A 158 -2.76 3.35 13.00
CA LEU A 158 -1.85 2.52 13.78
C LEU A 158 -2.30 1.06 13.74
N LEU A 159 -3.59 0.79 14.00
CA LEU A 159 -4.14 -0.57 13.96
C LEU A 159 -4.06 -1.19 12.56
N ALA A 160 -4.42 -0.45 11.52
CA ALA A 160 -4.29 -0.90 10.14
C ALA A 160 -2.82 -1.20 9.78
N SER A 161 -1.89 -0.32 10.17
CA SER A 161 -0.46 -0.51 9.90
C SER A 161 0.11 -1.71 10.64
N LEU A 162 -0.23 -1.88 11.92
CA LEU A 162 0.20 -3.05 12.71
C LEU A 162 -0.39 -4.35 12.16
N TYR A 163 -1.67 -4.32 11.80
CA TYR A 163 -2.35 -5.44 11.15
C TYR A 163 -1.62 -5.87 9.87
N MET A 164 -1.35 -4.91 8.99
CA MET A 164 -0.67 -5.15 7.71
C MET A 164 0.77 -5.62 7.89
N LEU A 165 1.50 -5.04 8.84
CA LEU A 165 2.87 -5.43 9.17
C LEU A 165 2.90 -6.89 9.66
N LEU A 166 2.10 -7.23 10.66
CA LEU A 166 2.09 -8.56 11.26
C LEU A 166 1.61 -9.62 10.27
N LEU A 167 0.46 -9.40 9.63
CA LEU A 167 -0.10 -10.35 8.67
C LEU A 167 0.85 -10.52 7.47
N GLY A 168 1.35 -9.42 6.91
CA GLY A 168 2.26 -9.43 5.77
C GLY A 168 3.57 -10.17 6.06
N ILE A 169 4.22 -9.89 7.20
CA ILE A 169 5.46 -10.57 7.59
C ILE A 169 5.21 -12.05 7.83
N ILE A 170 4.17 -12.43 8.59
CA ILE A 170 3.88 -13.83 8.90
C ILE A 170 3.57 -14.61 7.62
N CYS A 171 2.69 -14.11 6.76
CA CYS A 171 2.33 -14.78 5.49
C CYS A 171 3.54 -14.92 4.57
N MET A 172 4.39 -13.89 4.47
CA MET A 172 5.60 -13.94 3.67
C MET A 172 6.61 -14.97 4.21
N LEU A 173 6.85 -14.98 5.53
CA LEU A 173 7.70 -16.00 6.16
C LEU A 173 7.14 -17.41 5.95
N LEU A 174 5.82 -17.58 6.09
CA LEU A 174 5.14 -18.85 5.86
C LEU A 174 5.33 -19.36 4.42
N TYR A 175 5.18 -18.46 3.44
CA TYR A 175 5.35 -18.76 2.03
C TYR A 175 6.78 -19.23 1.71
N PHE A 176 7.79 -18.44 2.11
CA PHE A 176 9.20 -18.73 1.82
C PHE A 176 9.83 -19.81 2.71
N SER A 177 9.18 -20.15 3.82
CA SER A 177 9.66 -21.24 4.68
C SER A 177 9.55 -22.60 3.98
N ARG A 178 10.60 -23.41 4.13
CA ARG A 178 10.61 -24.85 3.76
C ARG A 178 9.99 -25.75 4.84
N VAL A 179 9.19 -25.15 5.72
CA VAL A 179 8.55 -25.82 6.84
C VAL A 179 7.47 -26.77 6.32
N GLN A 180 7.31 -27.92 6.99
CA GLN A 180 6.30 -28.92 6.64
C GLN A 180 4.88 -28.35 6.71
N TRP A 181 3.98 -28.87 5.89
CA TRP A 181 2.59 -28.38 5.77
C TRP A 181 1.82 -28.37 7.09
N GLY A 182 2.05 -29.31 8.01
CA GLY A 182 1.39 -29.34 9.32
C GLY A 182 1.69 -28.10 10.16
N TRP A 183 2.93 -27.65 10.18
CA TRP A 183 3.32 -26.41 10.85
C TRP A 183 2.77 -25.17 10.14
N LYS A 184 2.64 -25.21 8.80
CA LYS A 184 1.99 -24.11 8.09
C LYS A 184 0.52 -23.96 8.49
N LEU A 185 -0.18 -25.08 8.60
CA LEU A 185 -1.56 -25.13 9.08
C LEU A 185 -1.67 -24.63 10.53
N ALA A 186 -0.73 -25.00 11.40
CA ALA A 186 -0.68 -24.48 12.77
C ALA A 186 -0.52 -22.94 12.82
N VAL A 187 0.34 -22.36 11.99
CA VAL A 187 0.50 -20.89 11.91
C VAL A 187 -0.76 -20.22 11.34
N ILE A 188 -1.43 -20.82 10.36
CA ILE A 188 -2.70 -20.31 9.84
C ILE A 188 -3.76 -20.32 10.95
N LEU A 189 -3.90 -21.41 11.70
CA LEU A 189 -4.82 -21.49 12.84
C LEU A 189 -4.49 -20.43 13.90
N LEU A 190 -3.21 -20.19 14.17
CA LEU A 190 -2.77 -19.11 15.07
C LEU A 190 -3.21 -17.72 14.56
N LEU A 191 -3.15 -17.45 13.25
CA LEU A 191 -3.65 -16.19 12.68
C LEU A 191 -5.16 -16.01 12.88
N TYR A 192 -5.96 -17.08 12.74
CA TYR A 192 -7.40 -17.03 13.07
C TYR A 192 -7.63 -16.70 14.55
N ILE A 193 -6.86 -17.33 15.45
CA ILE A 193 -6.94 -17.04 16.88
C ILE A 193 -6.57 -15.58 17.15
N MET A 194 -5.52 -15.05 16.52
CA MET A 194 -5.12 -13.65 16.67
C MET A 194 -6.20 -12.68 16.18
N HIS A 195 -6.85 -12.96 15.05
CA HIS A 195 -8.00 -12.16 14.59
C HIS A 195 -9.19 -12.25 15.55
N TRP A 196 -9.46 -13.43 16.09
CA TRP A 196 -10.52 -13.63 17.07
C TRP A 196 -10.24 -12.84 18.36
N LEU A 197 -9.00 -12.87 18.85
CA LEU A 197 -8.57 -12.04 19.98
C LEU A 197 -8.70 -10.55 19.66
N ALA A 198 -8.24 -10.11 18.48
CA ALA A 198 -8.37 -8.72 18.06
C ALA A 198 -9.85 -8.27 18.00
N MET A 199 -10.77 -9.15 17.64
CA MET A 199 -12.21 -8.89 17.72
C MET A 199 -12.71 -8.84 19.17
N MET A 200 -12.28 -9.77 20.03
CA MET A 200 -12.66 -9.80 21.45
C MET A 200 -12.21 -8.55 22.21
N PHE A 201 -11.11 -7.93 21.81
CA PHE A 201 -10.59 -6.68 22.37
C PHE A 201 -11.07 -5.42 21.62
N ASP A 202 -12.08 -5.55 20.75
CA ASP A 202 -12.62 -4.45 19.92
C ASP A 202 -11.56 -3.70 19.09
N LEU A 203 -10.44 -4.35 18.75
CA LEU A 203 -9.40 -3.80 17.88
C LEU A 203 -9.81 -3.88 16.41
N ILE A 204 -10.50 -4.97 16.05
CA ILE A 204 -11.09 -5.17 14.72
C ILE A 204 -12.58 -5.52 14.89
N ILE A 205 -13.43 -4.66 14.35
CA ILE A 205 -14.88 -4.80 14.42
C ILE A 205 -15.36 -5.44 13.12
N TYR A 206 -16.03 -6.59 13.25
CA TYR A 206 -16.63 -7.29 12.12
C TYR A 206 -18.15 -7.14 12.11
N LYS A 207 -18.74 -7.11 10.91
CA LYS A 207 -20.19 -7.28 10.75
C LYS A 207 -20.61 -8.65 11.29
N ALA A 208 -21.75 -8.72 11.97
CA ALA A 208 -22.25 -9.95 12.57
C ALA A 208 -22.28 -11.11 11.56
N GLY A 209 -21.65 -12.23 11.92
CA GLY A 209 -21.53 -13.44 11.07
C GLY A 209 -20.42 -13.40 10.02
N TRP A 210 -19.71 -12.29 9.82
CA TRP A 210 -18.69 -12.14 8.77
C TRP A 210 -17.26 -12.46 9.20
N PHE A 211 -17.02 -12.74 10.48
CA PHE A 211 -15.69 -12.98 11.03
C PHE A 211 -14.88 -14.01 10.21
N TRP A 212 -15.45 -15.19 9.98
CA TRP A 212 -14.76 -16.28 9.28
C TRP A 212 -14.44 -15.95 7.83
N ILE A 213 -15.38 -15.32 7.13
CA ILE A 213 -15.23 -14.95 5.72
C ILE A 213 -14.18 -13.84 5.57
N SER A 214 -14.29 -12.76 6.35
CA SER A 214 -13.36 -11.63 6.32
C SER A 214 -11.94 -12.06 6.66
N THR A 215 -11.78 -12.87 7.72
CA THR A 215 -10.47 -13.41 8.12
C THR A 215 -9.88 -14.32 7.04
N SER A 216 -10.70 -15.18 6.43
CA SER A 216 -10.27 -16.04 5.33
C SER A 216 -9.75 -15.22 4.16
N ILE A 217 -10.53 -14.22 3.71
CA ILE A 217 -10.16 -13.35 2.58
C ILE A 217 -8.84 -12.63 2.89
N SER A 218 -8.67 -12.11 4.10
CA SER A 218 -7.44 -11.40 4.45
C SER A 218 -6.21 -12.30 4.49
N ILE A 219 -6.27 -13.47 5.15
CA ILE A 219 -5.12 -14.38 5.26
C ILE A 219 -4.77 -14.96 3.89
N TRP A 220 -5.76 -15.53 3.19
CA TRP A 220 -5.53 -16.16 1.90
C TRP A 220 -5.20 -15.14 0.81
N GLY A 221 -5.79 -13.96 0.86
CA GLY A 221 -5.45 -12.84 -0.03
C GLY A 221 -4.02 -12.37 0.15
N MET A 222 -3.54 -12.24 1.39
CA MET A 222 -2.14 -11.88 1.66
C MET A 222 -1.18 -12.96 1.15
N TYR A 223 -1.50 -14.23 1.40
CA TYR A 223 -0.70 -15.36 0.91
C TYR A 223 -0.69 -15.41 -0.63
N PHE A 224 -1.85 -15.20 -1.26
CA PHE A 224 -2.01 -15.16 -2.71
C PHE A 224 -1.20 -14.02 -3.34
N PHE A 225 -1.27 -12.80 -2.79
CA PHE A 225 -0.46 -11.69 -3.30
C PHE A 225 1.03 -11.92 -3.11
N THR A 226 1.43 -12.64 -2.05
CA THR A 226 2.84 -13.01 -1.83
C THR A 226 3.30 -13.90 -2.98
N TYR A 227 2.56 -14.97 -3.25
CA TYR A 227 2.80 -15.87 -4.38
C TYR A 227 2.81 -15.13 -5.72
N LEU A 228 1.83 -14.26 -5.97
CA LEU A 228 1.69 -13.54 -7.23
C LEU A 228 2.90 -12.65 -7.51
N ILE A 229 3.27 -11.80 -6.54
CA ILE A 229 4.42 -10.89 -6.70
C ILE A 229 5.72 -11.69 -6.87
N ASP A 230 5.86 -12.77 -6.10
CA ASP A 230 7.01 -13.65 -6.19
C ASP A 230 7.19 -14.23 -7.59
N LYS A 231 6.11 -14.75 -8.20
CA LYS A 231 6.11 -15.26 -9.57
C LYS A 231 6.38 -14.20 -10.62
N ILE A 232 5.90 -12.98 -10.41
CA ILE A 232 6.21 -11.84 -11.28
C ILE A 232 7.72 -11.53 -11.24
N TYR A 233 8.38 -11.67 -10.09
CA TYR A 233 9.83 -11.47 -10.01
C TYR A 233 10.65 -12.65 -10.52
N GLU A 234 10.21 -13.90 -10.32
CA GLU A 234 10.91 -15.09 -10.83
C GLU A 234 10.92 -15.15 -12.36
N SER A 235 9.78 -14.94 -13.01
CA SER A 235 9.66 -15.02 -14.48
C SER A 235 10.61 -14.08 -15.22
N ARG A 236 10.99 -12.95 -14.61
CA ARG A 236 11.93 -11.99 -15.20
C ARG A 236 13.39 -12.44 -15.14
N VAL A 237 13.78 -13.22 -14.14
CA VAL A 237 15.16 -13.71 -14.02
C VAL A 237 15.47 -14.70 -15.14
N GLU A 238 14.51 -15.57 -15.46
CA GLU A 238 14.62 -16.55 -16.56
C GLU A 238 14.75 -15.87 -17.93
N THR A 239 13.95 -14.83 -18.19
CA THR A 239 14.02 -14.11 -19.48
C THR A 239 15.40 -13.47 -19.71
N ILE A 240 16.03 -12.91 -18.67
CA ILE A 240 17.33 -12.23 -18.81
C ILE A 240 18.47 -13.24 -19.05
N SER A 241 18.39 -14.44 -18.46
CA SER A 241 19.41 -15.47 -18.72
C SER A 241 19.42 -15.95 -20.17
N ASP A 242 18.27 -15.97 -20.83
CA ASP A 242 18.16 -16.43 -22.22
C ASP A 242 18.73 -15.41 -23.21
N PHE A 243 18.55 -14.11 -22.98
CA PHE A 243 19.10 -13.05 -23.84
C PHE A 243 20.61 -12.82 -23.64
N GLY A 244 21.22 -13.35 -22.58
CA GLY A 244 22.65 -13.19 -22.29
C GLY A 244 23.56 -14.26 -22.90
N GLN A 245 23.01 -15.22 -23.66
CA GLN A 245 23.75 -16.33 -24.26
C GLN A 245 23.91 -16.24 -25.80
N GLU A 246 23.44 -15.15 -26.41
CA GLU A 246 23.70 -14.79 -27.83
C GLU A 246 24.84 -13.76 -27.94
#